data_AF-A0A917TUD7-F1
#
_entry.id   AF-A0A917TUD7-F1
#
_cell.length_a   1.000
_cell.length_b   1.000
_cell.length_c   1.000
_cell.angle_alpha   90.00
_cell.angle_beta   90.00
_cell.angle_gamma   90.00
#
_symmetry.space_group_name_H-M   'P 1'
#
loop_
_entity.id
_entity.type
_entity.pdbx_description
1 polymer ?
#
loop_
_entity_poly.entity_id
_entity_poly.type
_entity_poly.pdbx_seq_one_letter_code
_entity_poly.pdbx_strand_id
1 'polypeptide(L)'
;MKKLVASLFSVALVLSFVGVAFADTTYQAENANLIGAAKAEAVDTASGGEYVLGFDDPASDAIEFTVNVSEAGTYEVEFGYATAMDNASMSVNGTVVTTPSTGGWAENGFGVITASLDLEEGDNTVTIKQSTDYVQIDYIKVLGDGTGAENPDTGDAGTMLYVALAAMTLAGGAFLVVSRKRRIN
;
A
#
# COMPACT_ATOMS: atom_id res chain seq x y z
N MET A 1 20.59 -1.14 -67.13
CA MET A 1 19.33 -1.41 -66.40
C MET A 1 19.68 -1.44 -64.91
N LYS A 2 19.17 -0.47 -64.15
CA LYS A 2 19.56 -0.19 -62.76
C LYS A 2 18.83 -1.14 -61.80
N LYS A 3 19.56 -1.74 -60.85
CA LYS A 3 18.99 -2.61 -59.80
C LYS A 3 18.21 -1.72 -58.81
N LEU A 4 16.91 -1.97 -58.66
CA LEU A 4 16.07 -1.37 -57.64
C LEU A 4 16.25 -2.16 -56.34
N VAL A 5 16.85 -1.53 -55.33
CA VAL A 5 16.90 -2.04 -53.96
C VAL A 5 15.67 -1.50 -53.24
N ALA A 6 14.75 -2.38 -52.87
CA ALA A 6 13.60 -2.04 -52.05
C ALA A 6 14.08 -1.81 -50.60
N SER A 7 13.98 -0.58 -50.12
CA SER A 7 14.23 -0.24 -48.71
C SER A 7 12.94 -0.47 -47.94
N LEU A 8 12.93 -1.48 -47.07
CA LEU A 8 11.83 -1.75 -46.14
C LEU A 8 12.06 -0.88 -44.90
N PHE A 9 11.26 0.17 -44.74
CA PHE A 9 11.27 1.01 -43.54
C PHE A 9 10.53 0.26 -42.42
N SER A 10 11.27 -0.43 -41.54
CA SER A 10 10.71 -0.97 -40.31
C SER A 10 10.51 0.17 -39.31
N VAL A 11 9.25 0.52 -39.05
CA VAL A 11 8.89 1.43 -37.95
C VAL A 11 9.03 0.65 -36.64
N ALA A 12 10.05 0.94 -35.86
CA ALA A 12 10.15 0.47 -34.49
C ALA A 12 9.18 1.31 -33.62
N LEU A 13 8.07 0.71 -33.21
CA LEU A 13 7.17 1.28 -32.20
C LEU A 13 7.88 1.17 -30.85
N VAL A 14 8.48 2.28 -30.41
CA VAL A 14 9.03 2.38 -29.05
C VAL A 14 7.85 2.63 -28.11
N LEU A 15 7.34 1.56 -27.48
CA LEU A 15 6.44 1.69 -26.34
C LEU A 15 7.26 2.25 -25.18
N SER A 16 7.11 3.53 -24.91
CA SER A 16 7.61 4.13 -23.69
C SER A 16 6.60 3.79 -22.59
N PHE A 17 6.93 2.78 -21.77
CA PHE A 17 6.25 2.64 -20.48
C PHE A 17 6.75 3.78 -19.59
N VAL A 18 5.92 4.79 -19.43
CA VAL A 18 6.10 5.77 -18.35
C VAL A 18 5.81 4.99 -17.07
N GLY A 19 6.82 4.81 -16.22
CA GLY A 19 6.58 4.36 -14.85
C GLY A 19 5.71 5.41 -14.19
N VAL A 20 4.43 5.13 -14.03
CA VAL A 20 3.54 5.97 -13.23
C VAL A 20 3.91 5.64 -11.79
N ALA A 21 4.64 6.55 -11.14
CA ALA A 21 4.78 6.48 -9.70
C ALA A 21 3.39 6.73 -9.10
N PHE A 22 2.82 5.72 -8.45
CA PHE A 22 1.58 5.90 -7.72
C PHE A 22 1.86 6.72 -6.46
N ALA A 23 1.05 7.75 -6.25
CA ALA A 23 1.20 8.63 -5.10
C ALA A 23 0.56 7.99 -3.87
N ASP A 24 1.14 8.23 -2.70
CA ASP A 24 0.55 7.83 -1.43
C ASP A 24 -0.85 8.41 -1.29
N THR A 25 -1.78 7.61 -0.77
CA THR A 25 -3.17 8.04 -0.55
C THR A 25 -3.48 8.00 0.93
N THR A 26 -3.88 9.14 1.49
CA THR A 26 -4.26 9.28 2.90
C THR A 26 -5.78 9.23 3.05
N TYR A 27 -6.24 8.42 4.00
CA TYR A 27 -7.62 8.29 4.42
C TYR A 27 -7.72 8.72 5.88
N GLN A 28 -8.39 9.83 6.14
CA GLN A 28 -8.53 10.36 7.50
C GLN A 28 -9.49 9.52 8.33
N ALA A 29 -9.19 9.34 9.61
CA ALA A 29 -9.99 8.50 10.49
C ALA A 29 -11.39 9.07 10.76
N GLU A 30 -11.54 10.40 10.82
CA GLU A 30 -12.83 11.07 11.00
C GLU A 30 -13.80 10.87 9.84
N ASN A 31 -13.30 10.43 8.66
CA ASN A 31 -14.11 10.11 7.49
C ASN A 31 -14.42 8.61 7.36
N ALA A 32 -13.92 7.76 8.27
CA ALA A 32 -14.18 6.33 8.27
C ALA A 32 -15.58 6.01 8.82
N ASN A 33 -16.03 4.76 8.61
CA ASN A 33 -17.22 4.26 9.27
C ASN A 33 -16.88 3.92 10.74
N LEU A 34 -17.45 4.67 11.68
CA LEU A 34 -17.19 4.54 13.12
C LEU A 34 -18.28 3.67 13.76
N ILE A 35 -17.88 2.57 14.40
CA ILE A 35 -18.79 1.57 14.96
C ILE A 35 -18.71 1.59 16.49
N GLY A 36 -19.87 1.50 17.13
CA GLY A 36 -19.99 1.39 18.58
C GLY A 36 -19.69 2.72 19.26
N ALA A 37 -18.74 2.72 20.19
CA ALA A 37 -18.31 3.90 20.93
C ALA A 37 -17.24 4.75 20.21
N ALA A 38 -16.73 4.29 19.06
CA ALA A 38 -15.80 5.05 18.23
C ALA A 38 -16.38 6.41 17.81
N LYS A 39 -15.60 7.48 17.97
CA LYS A 39 -16.03 8.85 17.62
C LYS A 39 -14.85 9.72 17.22
N ALA A 40 -15.12 10.71 16.37
CA ALA A 40 -14.18 11.76 16.03
C ALA A 40 -14.18 12.88 17.08
N GLU A 41 -13.01 13.43 17.41
CA GLU A 41 -12.83 14.63 18.21
C GLU A 41 -11.80 15.56 17.57
N ALA A 42 -11.98 16.87 17.75
CA ALA A 42 -11.12 17.88 17.19
C ALA A 42 -9.85 18.11 18.01
N VAL A 43 -8.71 18.22 17.34
CA VAL A 43 -7.43 18.64 17.94
C VAL A 43 -6.54 19.27 16.86
N ASP A 44 -5.85 20.36 17.21
CA ASP A 44 -5.00 21.10 16.26
C ASP A 44 -3.79 20.30 15.77
N THR A 45 -3.43 19.23 16.47
CA THR A 45 -2.29 18.35 16.15
C THR A 45 -2.63 17.26 15.13
N ALA A 46 -3.91 17.00 14.89
CA ALA A 46 -4.36 15.95 13.97
C ALA A 46 -4.29 16.40 12.52
N SER A 47 -4.01 15.45 11.63
CA SER A 47 -4.17 15.62 10.20
C SER A 47 -5.65 15.88 9.90
N GLY A 48 -5.98 16.94 9.17
CA GLY A 48 -7.39 17.26 8.89
C GLY A 48 -8.17 17.90 10.06
N GLY A 49 -7.59 17.91 11.27
CA GLY A 49 -8.11 18.63 12.44
C GLY A 49 -8.96 17.79 13.39
N GLU A 50 -9.18 16.51 13.09
CA GLU A 50 -9.90 15.56 13.95
C GLU A 50 -9.16 14.20 13.99
N TYR A 51 -9.41 13.42 15.04
CA TYR A 51 -8.90 12.07 15.20
C TYR A 51 -9.98 11.20 15.83
N VAL A 52 -9.82 9.88 15.78
CA VAL A 52 -10.76 8.93 16.34
C VAL A 52 -10.24 8.30 17.63
N LEU A 53 -11.13 8.20 18.61
CA LEU A 53 -10.92 7.53 19.89
C LEU A 53 -12.17 6.72 20.30
N GLY A 54 -12.08 6.02 21.43
CA GLY A 54 -13.23 5.39 22.09
C GLY A 54 -13.62 4.03 21.53
N PHE A 55 -12.81 3.43 20.64
CA PHE A 55 -13.03 2.08 20.12
C PHE A 55 -12.46 1.01 21.07
N ASP A 56 -12.84 1.08 22.35
CA ASP A 56 -12.14 0.42 23.45
C ASP A 56 -12.66 -1.00 23.77
N ASP A 57 -13.79 -1.43 23.19
CA ASP A 57 -14.29 -2.80 23.26
C ASP A 57 -14.18 -3.52 21.90
N PRO A 58 -13.22 -4.44 21.70
CA PRO A 58 -13.02 -5.11 20.40
C PRO A 58 -14.19 -6.03 19.99
N ALA A 59 -15.10 -6.36 20.92
CA ALA A 59 -16.30 -7.13 20.61
C ALA A 59 -17.38 -6.29 19.92
N SER A 60 -17.40 -4.97 20.14
CA SER A 60 -18.50 -4.11 19.69
C SER A 60 -18.07 -2.83 18.97
N ASP A 61 -16.81 -2.41 19.09
CA ASP A 61 -16.27 -1.19 18.51
C ASP A 61 -15.28 -1.46 17.37
N ALA A 62 -15.25 -0.56 16.39
CA ALA A 62 -14.29 -0.59 15.29
C ALA A 62 -14.20 0.76 14.56
N ILE A 63 -13.12 0.92 13.78
CA ILE A 63 -12.97 1.94 12.74
C ILE A 63 -12.82 1.20 11.42
N GLU A 64 -13.70 1.48 10.45
CA GLU A 64 -13.68 0.83 9.14
C GLU A 64 -13.40 1.83 8.02
N PHE A 65 -12.21 1.73 7.43
CA PHE A 65 -11.80 2.53 6.28
C PHE A 65 -12.23 1.84 4.98
N THR A 66 -12.77 2.62 4.05
CA THR A 66 -12.93 2.19 2.65
C THR A 66 -11.70 2.64 1.87
N VAL A 67 -10.83 1.69 1.56
CA VAL A 67 -9.56 1.91 0.86
C VAL A 67 -9.70 1.44 -0.58
N ASN A 68 -9.45 2.33 -1.54
CA ASN A 68 -9.41 1.96 -2.95
C ASN A 68 -7.96 1.81 -3.42
N VAL A 69 -7.65 0.69 -4.08
CA VAL A 69 -6.38 0.47 -4.76
C VAL A 69 -6.60 0.05 -6.21
N SER A 70 -5.71 0.44 -7.12
CA SER A 70 -5.86 0.18 -8.55
C SER A 70 -5.46 -1.22 -8.99
N GLU A 71 -4.70 -1.94 -8.16
CA GLU A 71 -4.22 -3.29 -8.44
C GLU A 71 -4.18 -4.10 -7.14
N ALA A 72 -4.44 -5.40 -7.23
CA ALA A 72 -4.30 -6.29 -6.09
C ALA A 72 -2.82 -6.48 -5.71
N GLY A 73 -2.50 -6.44 -4.43
CA GLY A 73 -1.12 -6.57 -3.95
C GLY A 73 -0.96 -6.36 -2.46
N THR A 74 0.28 -6.50 -1.98
CA THR A 74 0.64 -6.23 -0.59
C THR A 74 1.10 -4.78 -0.48
N TYR A 75 0.36 -3.95 0.24
CA TYR A 75 0.67 -2.54 0.44
C TYR A 75 1.30 -2.31 1.81
N GLU A 76 2.29 -1.43 1.88
CA GLU A 76 2.70 -0.84 3.16
C GLU A 76 1.70 0.26 3.52
N VAL A 77 1.05 0.12 4.68
CA VAL A 77 0.09 1.09 5.19
C VAL A 77 0.66 1.73 6.44
N GLU A 78 0.80 3.05 6.40
CA GLU A 78 1.18 3.89 7.54
C GLU A 78 -0.07 4.25 8.34
N PHE A 79 0.01 4.17 9.66
CA PHE A 79 -1.03 4.56 10.61
C PHE A 79 -0.53 5.75 11.41
N GLY A 80 -1.19 6.91 11.28
CA GLY A 80 -1.04 8.03 12.20
C GLY A 80 -1.78 7.71 13.49
N TYR A 81 -1.06 7.64 14.61
CA TYR A 81 -1.64 7.22 15.89
C TYR A 81 -1.05 7.96 17.08
N ALA A 82 -1.78 7.97 18.19
CA ALA A 82 -1.29 8.45 19.48
C ALA A 82 -1.64 7.44 20.59
N THR A 83 -0.69 7.24 21.51
CA THR A 83 -0.94 6.48 22.73
C THR A 83 0.05 6.85 23.83
N ALA A 84 -0.45 7.00 25.05
CA ALA A 84 0.38 7.15 26.25
C ALA A 84 0.78 5.79 26.88
N MET A 85 0.33 4.68 26.30
CA MET A 85 0.47 3.34 26.87
C MET A 85 1.74 2.66 26.35
N ASP A 86 2.48 2.00 27.24
CA ASP A 86 3.77 1.36 26.88
C ASP A 86 3.60 0.06 26.07
N ASN A 87 2.46 -0.63 26.19
CA ASN A 87 2.21 -1.94 25.58
C ASN A 87 0.98 -1.97 24.67
N ALA A 88 0.57 -0.82 24.14
CA ALA A 88 -0.61 -0.76 23.28
C ALA A 88 -0.43 -1.52 21.97
N SER A 89 -1.53 -2.04 21.45
CA SER A 89 -1.63 -2.61 20.12
C SER A 89 -3.06 -2.51 19.60
N MET A 90 -3.18 -2.50 18.28
CA MET A 90 -4.45 -2.60 17.57
C MET A 90 -4.49 -3.88 16.73
N SER A 91 -5.69 -4.35 16.42
CA SER A 91 -5.92 -5.38 15.41
C SER A 91 -6.31 -4.70 14.10
N VAL A 92 -5.58 -4.98 13.03
CA VAL A 92 -5.84 -4.53 11.66
C VAL A 92 -6.20 -5.75 10.82
N ASN A 93 -7.44 -5.84 10.36
CA ASN A 93 -7.97 -7.02 9.63
C ASN A 93 -7.70 -8.35 10.35
N GLY A 94 -7.69 -8.35 11.69
CA GLY A 94 -7.42 -9.54 12.52
C GLY A 94 -5.94 -9.77 12.87
N THR A 95 -5.01 -9.03 12.27
CA THR A 95 -3.58 -9.10 12.58
C THR A 95 -3.20 -8.05 13.64
N VAL A 96 -2.43 -8.45 14.65
CA VAL A 96 -1.99 -7.52 15.71
C VAL A 96 -0.84 -6.65 15.23
N VAL A 97 -0.98 -5.34 15.40
CA VAL A 97 0.04 -4.31 15.13
C VAL A 97 0.39 -3.63 16.45
N THR A 98 1.65 -3.71 16.87
CA THR A 98 2.12 -3.07 18.10
C THR A 98 2.23 -1.56 17.90
N THR A 99 1.75 -0.78 18.86
CA THR A 99 1.76 0.69 18.86
C THR A 99 2.54 1.18 20.07
N PRO A 100 3.88 1.37 19.95
CA PRO A 100 4.69 1.93 21.03
C PRO A 100 4.17 3.28 21.52
N SER A 101 4.42 3.61 22.79
CA SER A 101 4.06 4.93 23.33
C SER A 101 4.62 6.06 22.48
N THR A 102 3.74 7.00 22.10
CA THR A 102 4.12 8.24 21.38
C THR A 102 4.51 9.36 22.35
N GLY A 103 4.54 9.07 23.66
CA GLY A 103 4.83 10.04 24.71
C GLY A 103 3.61 10.83 25.21
N GLY A 104 2.41 10.53 24.71
CA GLY A 104 1.16 11.19 25.11
C GLY A 104 -0.02 10.79 24.23
N TRP A 105 -1.17 11.43 24.49
CA TRP A 105 -2.37 11.30 23.66
C TRP A 105 -2.34 12.32 22.51
N ALA A 106 -3.41 12.37 21.72
CA ALA A 106 -3.55 13.23 20.54
C ALA A 106 -3.17 14.69 20.80
N GLU A 107 -3.46 15.23 21.99
CA GLU A 107 -3.10 16.60 22.38
C GLU A 107 -1.59 16.86 22.43
N ASN A 108 -0.79 15.80 22.54
CA ASN A 108 0.67 15.84 22.49
C ASN A 108 1.25 15.57 21.10
N GLY A 109 0.39 15.20 20.13
CA GLY A 109 0.77 14.85 18.77
C GLY A 109 0.73 13.36 18.49
N PHE A 110 0.99 13.03 17.23
CA PHE A 110 0.88 11.69 16.68
C PHE A 110 2.25 11.14 16.24
N GLY A 111 2.43 9.84 16.41
CA GLY A 111 3.50 9.07 15.80
C GLY A 111 2.99 8.29 14.59
N VAL A 112 3.90 7.55 13.93
CA VAL A 112 3.57 6.69 12.81
C VAL A 112 4.08 5.28 13.04
N ILE A 113 3.32 4.29 12.59
CA ILE A 113 3.73 2.89 12.49
C ILE A 113 3.26 2.35 11.14
N THR A 114 3.99 1.40 10.57
CA THR A 114 3.61 0.76 9.31
C THR A 114 3.27 -0.72 9.51
N ALA A 115 2.36 -1.23 8.69
CA ALA A 115 2.06 -2.64 8.57
C ALA A 115 1.79 -3.01 7.11
N SER A 116 2.10 -4.24 6.73
CA SER A 116 1.76 -4.77 5.40
C SER A 116 0.34 -5.32 5.39
N LEU A 117 -0.46 -4.88 4.42
CA LEU A 117 -1.83 -5.34 4.19
C LEU A 117 -1.95 -5.88 2.76
N ASP A 118 -2.53 -7.06 2.62
CA ASP A 118 -2.96 -7.56 1.32
C ASP A 118 -4.30 -6.91 0.97
N LEU A 119 -4.33 -6.19 -0.16
CA LEU A 119 -5.49 -5.48 -0.67
C LEU A 119 -5.82 -5.99 -2.08
N GLU A 120 -7.10 -6.16 -2.38
CA GLU A 120 -7.60 -6.55 -3.69
C GLU A 120 -7.77 -5.32 -4.59
N GLU A 121 -7.78 -5.49 -5.91
CA GLU A 121 -8.13 -4.42 -6.83
C GLU A 121 -9.53 -3.85 -6.53
N GLY A 122 -9.63 -2.52 -6.45
CA GLY A 122 -10.85 -1.81 -6.13
C GLY A 122 -11.00 -1.50 -4.64
N ASP A 123 -12.24 -1.54 -4.16
CA ASP A 123 -12.58 -1.15 -2.79
C ASP A 123 -12.30 -2.29 -1.80
N ASN A 124 -11.57 -1.96 -0.73
CA ASN A 124 -11.24 -2.82 0.38
C ASN A 124 -11.79 -2.21 1.67
N THR A 125 -12.22 -3.06 2.60
CA THR A 125 -12.51 -2.64 3.98
C THR A 125 -11.29 -2.94 4.85
N VAL A 126 -10.68 -1.90 5.41
CA VAL A 126 -9.64 -2.02 6.43
C VAL A 126 -10.26 -1.73 7.78
N THR A 127 -10.36 -2.76 8.62
CA THR A 127 -10.96 -2.69 9.95
C THR A 127 -9.88 -2.59 11.02
N ILE A 128 -9.93 -1.55 11.84
CA ILE A 128 -9.12 -1.37 13.04
C ILE A 128 -9.98 -1.62 14.29
N LYS A 129 -9.45 -2.42 15.21
CA LYS A 129 -10.02 -2.65 16.55
C LYS A 129 -8.94 -2.53 17.61
N GLN A 130 -9.34 -2.30 18.86
CA GLN A 130 -8.42 -2.47 19.99
C GLN A 130 -7.88 -3.91 20.02
N SER A 131 -6.63 -4.09 20.42
CA SER A 131 -6.09 -5.40 20.79
C SER A 131 -5.63 -5.40 22.25
N THR A 132 -4.70 -4.52 22.60
CA THR A 132 -4.20 -4.34 23.97
C THR A 132 -4.10 -2.86 24.27
N ASP A 133 -4.55 -2.44 25.46
CA ASP A 133 -4.58 -1.04 25.89
C ASP A 133 -5.25 -0.10 24.85
N TYR A 134 -5.05 1.21 24.95
CA TYR A 134 -5.79 2.20 24.16
C TYR A 134 -4.91 2.88 23.12
N VAL A 135 -5.50 3.14 21.95
CA VAL A 135 -4.86 3.82 20.82
C VAL A 135 -5.85 4.83 20.27
N GLN A 136 -5.36 5.97 19.79
CA GLN A 136 -6.12 6.98 19.05
C GLN A 136 -5.59 7.01 17.61
N ILE A 137 -6.48 7.14 16.62
CA ILE A 137 -6.12 7.06 15.20
C ILE A 137 -6.41 8.39 14.51
N ASP A 138 -5.40 8.95 13.85
CA ASP A 138 -5.49 10.17 13.03
C ASP A 138 -5.87 9.82 11.59
N TYR A 139 -5.08 8.96 10.95
CA TYR A 139 -5.28 8.54 9.57
C TYR A 139 -4.68 7.17 9.29
N ILE A 140 -5.04 6.59 8.15
CA ILE A 140 -4.23 5.58 7.46
C ILE A 140 -3.73 6.13 6.12
N LYS A 141 -2.55 5.72 5.69
CA LYS A 141 -1.96 6.11 4.41
C LYS A 141 -1.43 4.89 3.70
N VAL A 142 -1.98 4.61 2.53
CA VAL A 142 -1.48 3.57 1.63
C VAL A 142 -0.29 4.13 0.86
N LEU A 143 0.87 3.47 0.99
CA LEU A 143 2.12 3.91 0.37
C LEU A 143 2.31 3.23 -0.99
N GLY A 144 2.58 4.04 -2.03
CA GLY A 144 2.91 3.56 -3.38
C GLY A 144 1.87 2.61 -4.03
N ASP A 145 2.37 1.68 -4.87
CA ASP A 145 1.60 0.75 -5.72
C ASP A 145 1.49 -0.68 -5.19
N GLY A 146 1.91 -0.92 -3.95
CA GLY A 146 1.96 -2.26 -3.38
C GLY A 146 3.01 -3.15 -4.07
N THR A 147 3.52 -4.15 -3.36
CA THR A 147 4.30 -5.21 -4.00
C THR A 147 3.31 -6.25 -4.49
N GLY A 148 3.12 -6.34 -5.82
CA GLY A 148 2.19 -7.30 -6.41
C GLY A 148 2.41 -8.72 -5.87
N ALA A 149 1.34 -9.38 -5.42
CA ALA A 149 1.35 -10.83 -5.28
C ALA A 149 1.56 -11.41 -6.69
N GLU A 150 2.54 -12.29 -6.90
CA GLU A 150 2.69 -12.99 -8.18
C GLU A 150 1.34 -13.65 -8.53
N ASN A 151 0.62 -13.11 -9.51
CA ASN A 151 -0.50 -13.81 -10.12
C ASN A 151 0.09 -14.81 -11.12
N PRO A 152 0.05 -16.14 -10.85
CA PRO A 152 0.69 -17.14 -11.71
C PRO A 152 0.00 -17.28 -13.07
N ASP A 153 -1.19 -16.69 -13.28
CA ASP A 153 -2.00 -16.93 -14.48
C ASP A 153 -1.92 -15.83 -15.55
N THR A 154 -1.41 -14.63 -15.24
CA THR A 154 -1.36 -13.54 -16.25
C THR A 154 0.00 -13.39 -16.92
N GLY A 155 1.09 -13.91 -16.32
CA GLY A 155 2.44 -13.71 -16.86
C GLY A 155 2.80 -12.24 -17.07
N ASP A 156 2.04 -11.33 -16.45
CA ASP A 156 2.28 -9.91 -16.51
C ASP A 156 3.25 -9.57 -15.40
N ALA A 157 4.41 -9.05 -15.79
CA ALA A 157 5.52 -8.76 -14.90
C ALA A 157 5.26 -7.47 -14.10
N GLY A 158 4.12 -7.41 -13.42
CA GLY A 158 3.87 -6.42 -12.39
C GLY A 158 5.02 -6.51 -11.37
N THR A 159 5.79 -5.44 -11.25
CA THR A 159 6.85 -5.23 -10.24
C THR A 159 8.27 -5.78 -10.51
N MET A 160 8.57 -6.56 -11.56
CA MET A 160 9.93 -7.12 -11.76
C MET A 160 10.98 -6.20 -12.45
N LEU A 161 10.82 -4.86 -12.42
CA LEU A 161 11.72 -3.96 -13.17
C LEU A 161 12.86 -3.30 -12.36
N TYR A 162 12.81 -3.29 -11.02
CA TYR A 162 13.84 -2.55 -10.25
C TYR A 162 15.18 -3.29 -10.10
N VAL A 163 15.21 -4.63 -10.12
CA VAL A 163 16.48 -5.38 -9.94
C VAL A 163 17.20 -5.64 -11.26
N ALA A 164 16.47 -5.76 -12.38
CA ALA A 164 17.08 -6.05 -13.68
C ALA A 164 17.88 -4.86 -14.26
N LEU A 165 17.48 -3.61 -13.99
CA LEU A 165 18.17 -2.43 -14.52
C LEU A 165 19.45 -2.06 -13.73
N ALA A 166 19.55 -2.47 -12.46
CA ALA A 166 20.77 -2.32 -11.66
C ALA A 166 21.87 -3.32 -12.05
N ALA A 167 21.51 -4.48 -12.60
CA ALA A 167 22.48 -5.48 -13.08
C ALA A 167 22.95 -5.25 -14.53
N MET A 168 22.15 -4.56 -15.37
CA MET A 168 22.50 -4.36 -16.79
C MET A 168 23.40 -3.15 -17.06
N THR A 169 23.68 -2.29 -16.08
CA THR A 169 24.63 -1.17 -16.24
C THR A 169 26.07 -1.50 -15.85
N LEU A 170 26.36 -2.70 -15.32
CA LEU A 170 27.71 -3.06 -14.85
C LEU A 170 28.39 -4.26 -15.53
N ALA A 171 27.74 -4.98 -16.43
CA ALA A 171 28.41 -6.06 -17.17
C ALA A 171 27.98 -6.07 -18.63
N GLY A 172 28.73 -5.36 -19.47
CA GLY A 172 28.62 -5.46 -20.92
C GLY A 172 28.78 -6.92 -21.36
N GLY A 173 27.70 -7.51 -21.86
CA GLY A 173 27.69 -8.87 -22.37
C GLY A 173 26.38 -9.18 -23.08
N ALA A 174 26.43 -9.37 -24.40
CA ALA A 174 25.29 -9.84 -25.18
C ALA A 174 24.94 -11.28 -24.77
N PHE A 175 23.68 -11.53 -24.41
CA PHE A 175 23.14 -12.89 -24.36
C PHE A 175 21.89 -13.01 -25.23
N LEU A 176 21.97 -13.93 -26.19
CA LEU A 176 20.88 -14.35 -27.05
C LEU A 176 19.94 -15.24 -26.22
N VAL A 177 18.74 -14.77 -25.89
CA VAL A 177 17.71 -15.62 -25.28
C VAL A 177 17.11 -16.50 -26.40
N VAL A 178 17.51 -17.77 -26.42
CA VAL A 178 16.91 -18.78 -27.29
C VAL A 178 15.61 -19.26 -26.64
N SER A 179 14.46 -18.80 -27.14
CA SER A 179 13.17 -19.35 -26.75
C SER A 179 12.98 -20.74 -27.38
N ARG A 180 13.07 -21.82 -26.60
CA ARG A 180 12.63 -23.16 -27.07
C ARG A 180 11.09 -23.20 -27.07
N LYS A 181 10.50 -23.24 -28.26
CA LYS A 181 9.07 -23.49 -28.48
C LYS A 181 8.74 -24.93 -28.08
N ARG A 182 8.02 -25.13 -26.98
CA ARG A 182 7.51 -26.46 -26.58
C ARG A 182 6.42 -26.87 -27.58
N ARG A 183 6.67 -27.90 -28.40
CA ARG A 183 5.62 -28.57 -29.18
C ARG A 183 4.77 -29.40 -28.22
N ILE A 184 3.46 -29.19 -28.28
CA ILE A 184 2.47 -30.09 -27.68
C ILE A 184 1.97 -30.96 -28.85
N ASN A 185 2.00 -32.28 -28.66
CA ASN A 185 1.49 -33.26 -29.61
C ASN A 185 -0.05 -33.24 -29.65
#